data_AF-A0A317VYF8-F1
#
_entry.id   AF-A0A317VYF8-F1
#
_cell.length_a   1.000
_cell.length_b   1.000
_cell.length_c   1.000
_cell.angle_alpha   90.00
_cell.angle_beta   90.00
_cell.angle_gamma   90.00
#
_symmetry.space_group_name_H-M   'P 1'
#
loop_
_entity.id
_entity.type
_entity.pdbx_description
1 polymer ?
#
loop_
_entity_poly.entity_id
_entity_poly.type
_entity_poly.pdbx_seq_one_letter_code
_entity_poly.pdbx_strand_id
1 'polypeptide(L)'
;MEYCLSNKYLPSRLYRIDYPGSRTSYTRSEGFMAADRRKTYEDQADAIFKRDIVKQFTWSCRDPVPFISLFSDREHAENWGLKQPWRGTATYLSCSDWALYVIDTDRLDDACFFRLKDLVECLG
;
A
#
# COMPACT_ATOMS: atom_id res chain seq x y z
N MET A 1 -14.56 -2.65 -12.00
CA MET A 1 -14.45 -2.29 -10.57
C MET A 1 -14.56 -0.76 -10.44
N GLU A 2 -15.66 -0.27 -9.87
CA GLU A 2 -16.06 1.15 -9.85
C GLU A 2 -15.06 2.10 -9.16
N TYR A 3 -14.16 1.54 -8.34
CA TYR A 3 -13.22 2.28 -7.50
C TYR A 3 -11.83 2.52 -8.13
N CYS A 4 -11.53 1.96 -9.31
CA CYS A 4 -10.21 2.16 -9.94
C CYS A 4 -10.08 3.62 -10.41
N LEU A 5 -9.04 4.29 -9.93
CA LEU A 5 -8.69 5.64 -10.34
C LEU A 5 -8.18 5.63 -11.79
N SER A 6 -8.70 6.55 -12.61
CA SER A 6 -8.20 6.72 -13.98
C SER A 6 -6.75 7.23 -13.99
N ASN A 7 -5.92 6.67 -14.88
CA ASN A 7 -4.50 7.02 -15.01
C ASN A 7 -4.26 8.53 -15.21
N LYS A 8 -5.20 9.27 -15.83
CA LYS A 8 -5.12 10.73 -15.99
C LYS A 8 -5.05 11.52 -14.67
N TYR A 9 -5.45 10.91 -13.56
CA TYR A 9 -5.44 11.53 -12.23
C TYR A 9 -4.31 10.99 -11.33
N LEU A 10 -3.42 10.15 -11.87
CA LEU A 10 -2.26 9.67 -11.15
C LEU A 10 -1.14 10.72 -11.22
N PRO A 11 -0.49 11.03 -10.08
CA PRO A 11 0.78 11.73 -10.11
C PRO A 11 1.82 10.89 -10.87
N SER A 12 2.79 11.53 -11.52
CA SER A 12 3.91 10.84 -12.20
C SER A 12 4.81 10.07 -11.24
N ARG A 13 4.73 10.36 -9.93
CA ARG A 13 5.50 9.70 -8.89
C ARG A 13 4.63 9.37 -7.69
N LEU A 14 4.77 8.14 -7.22
CA LEU A 14 4.25 7.68 -5.94
C LEU A 14 5.41 7.23 -5.05
N TYR A 15 5.14 7.12 -3.75
CA TYR A 15 6.18 6.87 -2.76
C TYR A 15 5.82 5.66 -1.89
N ARG A 16 6.77 4.75 -1.69
CA ARG A 16 6.60 3.54 -0.87
C ARG A 16 7.60 3.54 0.28
N ILE A 17 7.11 3.45 1.51
CA ILE A 17 7.95 3.22 2.68
C ILE A 17 8.09 1.71 2.90
N ASP A 18 9.26 1.16 2.65
CA ASP A 18 9.57 -0.22 3.03
C ASP A 18 10.19 -0.24 4.43
N TYR A 19 9.80 -1.22 5.24
CA TYR A 19 10.18 -1.27 6.66
C TYR A 19 10.07 -2.70 7.23
N PRO A 20 10.75 -3.01 8.34
CA PRO A 20 10.68 -4.33 8.95
C PRO A 20 9.26 -4.70 9.37
N GLY A 21 8.80 -5.88 8.96
CA GLY A 21 7.44 -6.35 9.24
C GLY A 21 6.36 -5.73 8.34
N SER A 22 6.77 -5.01 7.28
CA SER A 22 5.93 -4.71 6.13
C SER A 22 5.35 -6.01 5.54
N ARG A 23 4.08 -5.95 5.11
CA ARG A 23 3.40 -7.08 4.47
C ARG A 23 3.78 -7.26 3.01
N THR A 24 4.26 -6.21 2.37
CA THR A 24 4.77 -6.29 0.99
C THR A 24 6.22 -6.77 1.03
N SER A 25 6.57 -7.71 0.17
CA SER A 25 7.97 -8.11 -0.02
C SER A 25 8.60 -7.31 -1.16
N TYR A 26 9.92 -7.19 -1.16
CA TYR A 26 10.69 -6.52 -2.21
C TYR A 26 11.86 -7.39 -2.65
N THR A 27 12.04 -7.53 -3.97
CA THR A 27 13.26 -8.07 -4.56
C THR A 27 13.72 -7.16 -5.70
N ARG A 28 15.02 -7.14 -6.01
CA ARG A 28 15.52 -6.33 -7.14
C ARG A 28 14.98 -6.81 -8.50
N SER A 29 14.64 -8.09 -8.62
CA SER A 29 14.17 -8.69 -9.87
C SER A 29 12.68 -8.53 -10.11
N GLU A 30 11.86 -8.62 -9.06
CA GLU A 30 10.39 -8.56 -9.17
C GLU A 30 9.79 -7.24 -8.66
N GLY A 31 10.58 -6.40 -7.97
CA GLY A 31 10.08 -5.20 -7.32
C GLY A 31 9.23 -5.52 -6.10
N PHE A 32 8.23 -4.67 -5.82
CA PHE A 32 7.31 -4.86 -4.71
C PHE A 32 6.21 -5.86 -5.05
N MET A 33 5.94 -6.77 -4.12
CA MET A 33 4.89 -7.78 -4.25
C MET A 33 3.97 -7.74 -3.04
N ALA A 34 2.66 -7.75 -3.30
CA ALA A 34 1.65 -7.92 -2.27
C ALA A 34 1.77 -9.31 -1.61
N ALA A 35 1.25 -9.43 -0.39
CA ALA A 35 1.25 -10.69 0.35
C ALA A 35 0.38 -11.77 -0.31
N ASP A 36 -0.71 -11.35 -0.98
CA ASP A 36 -1.52 -12.22 -1.83
C ASP A 36 -1.39 -11.77 -3.29
N ARG A 37 -0.87 -12.64 -4.16
CA ARG A 37 -0.70 -12.37 -5.60
C ARG A 37 -1.77 -13.03 -6.47
N ARG A 38 -2.65 -13.85 -5.87
CA ARG A 38 -3.61 -14.69 -6.60
C ARG A 38 -5.05 -14.23 -6.44
N LYS A 39 -5.33 -13.43 -5.41
CA LYS A 39 -6.67 -12.95 -5.14
C LYS A 39 -7.13 -11.92 -6.17
N THR A 40 -8.29 -12.20 -6.75
CA THR A 40 -9.04 -11.31 -7.63
C THR A 40 -10.43 -11.04 -7.03
N TYR A 41 -11.05 -9.93 -7.41
CA TYR A 41 -12.40 -9.56 -6.99
C TYR A 41 -13.33 -9.65 -8.21
N GLU A 42 -14.36 -10.49 -8.12
CA GLU A 42 -15.43 -10.57 -9.11
C GLU A 42 -16.40 -9.39 -8.99
N ASP A 43 -17.25 -9.17 -9.99
CA ASP A 43 -18.14 -8.01 -10.13
C ASP A 43 -19.17 -7.82 -8.99
N GLN A 44 -19.29 -8.76 -8.05
CA GLN A 44 -20.17 -8.69 -6.88
C GLN A 44 -19.43 -8.87 -5.54
N ALA A 45 -18.09 -8.80 -5.53
CA ALA A 45 -17.26 -9.09 -4.37
C ALA A 45 -17.03 -7.88 -3.43
N ASP A 46 -17.88 -6.85 -3.47
CA ASP A 46 -17.71 -5.60 -2.72
C ASP A 46 -17.50 -5.81 -1.22
N ALA A 47 -18.26 -6.71 -0.58
CA ALA A 47 -18.09 -7.00 0.84
C ALA A 47 -16.72 -7.62 1.16
N ILE A 48 -16.19 -8.45 0.26
CA ILE A 48 -14.87 -9.08 0.42
C ILE A 48 -13.76 -8.06 0.18
N PHE A 49 -13.91 -7.23 -0.86
CA PHE A 49 -13.01 -6.12 -1.16
C PHE A 49 -12.92 -5.14 0.03
N LYS A 50 -14.06 -4.66 0.53
CA LYS A 50 -14.14 -3.80 1.72
C LYS A 50 -13.40 -4.42 2.91
N ARG A 51 -13.70 -5.68 3.21
CA ARG A 51 -13.05 -6.40 4.32
C ARG A 51 -11.54 -6.46 4.15
N ASP A 52 -11.05 -6.73 2.95
CA ASP A 52 -9.61 -6.82 2.71
C ASP A 52 -8.91 -5.45 2.77
N ILE A 53 -9.59 -4.36 2.36
CA ILE A 53 -9.11 -2.99 2.57
C ILE A 53 -8.97 -2.72 4.07
N VAL A 54 -9.98 -3.04 4.88
CA VAL A 54 -9.90 -2.89 6.35
C VAL A 54 -8.73 -3.70 6.92
N LYS A 55 -8.55 -4.95 6.46
CA LYS A 55 -7.40 -5.78 6.87
C LYS A 55 -6.05 -5.18 6.49
N GLN A 56 -5.93 -4.53 5.32
CA GLN A 56 -4.69 -3.87 4.89
C GLN A 56 -4.26 -2.76 5.85
N PHE A 57 -5.21 -2.01 6.42
CA PHE A 57 -4.94 -0.89 7.33
C PHE A 57 -4.97 -1.29 8.82
N THR A 58 -5.32 -2.54 9.14
CA THR A 58 -5.33 -3.04 10.52
C THR A 58 -3.95 -3.59 10.89
N TRP A 59 -3.20 -2.87 11.73
CA TRP A 59 -1.80 -3.19 12.04
C TRP A 59 -1.56 -4.57 12.65
N SER A 60 -2.49 -5.02 13.50
CA SER A 60 -2.44 -6.34 14.14
C SER A 60 -2.83 -7.48 13.20
N CYS A 61 -3.45 -7.17 12.05
CA CYS A 61 -3.89 -8.17 11.08
C CYS A 61 -2.74 -8.57 10.16
N ARG A 62 -2.45 -9.88 10.13
CA ARG A 62 -1.40 -10.47 9.28
C ARG A 62 -1.95 -11.31 8.12
N ASP A 63 -3.26 -11.35 7.95
CA ASP A 63 -3.92 -12.03 6.82
C ASP A 63 -3.36 -11.49 5.50
N PRO A 64 -3.00 -12.33 4.52
CA PRO A 64 -2.51 -11.85 3.24
C PRO A 64 -3.63 -11.13 2.47
N VAL A 65 -3.31 -10.00 1.82
CA VAL A 65 -4.22 -9.23 0.96
C VAL A 65 -3.49 -8.76 -0.30
N PRO A 66 -4.20 -8.48 -1.41
CA PRO A 66 -3.59 -8.17 -2.69
C PRO A 66 -3.30 -6.68 -2.89
N PHE A 67 -2.84 -5.98 -1.84
CA PHE A 67 -2.62 -4.54 -1.88
C PHE A 67 -1.19 -4.13 -1.54
N ILE A 68 -0.72 -3.07 -2.21
CA ILE A 68 0.52 -2.36 -1.91
C ILE A 68 0.14 -0.91 -1.59
N SER A 69 0.44 -0.45 -0.38
CA SER A 69 0.14 0.91 0.05
C SER A 69 1.18 1.89 -0.44
N LEU A 70 0.73 2.95 -1.12
CA LEU A 70 1.56 4.02 -1.68
C LEU A 70 1.10 5.38 -1.15
N PHE A 71 2.03 6.32 -1.06
CA PHE A 71 1.77 7.73 -0.77
C PHE A 71 1.85 8.53 -2.08
N SER A 72 0.93 9.47 -2.26
CA SER A 72 0.97 10.43 -3.37
C SER A 72 1.85 11.65 -3.08
N ASP A 73 2.23 11.83 -1.82
CA ASP A 73 3.01 12.97 -1.35
C ASP A 73 4.29 12.48 -0.67
N ARG A 74 5.42 13.10 -1.03
CA ARG A 74 6.74 12.68 -0.57
C ARG A 74 6.96 13.03 0.89
N GLU A 75 6.63 14.27 1.27
CA GLU A 75 6.84 14.77 2.62
C GLU A 75 6.00 13.97 3.62
N HIS A 76 4.77 13.62 3.26
CA HIS A 76 3.92 12.74 4.03
C HIS A 76 4.54 11.35 4.19
N ALA A 77 5.07 10.76 3.13
CA ALA A 77 5.75 9.46 3.20
C ALA A 77 6.95 9.51 4.15
N GLU A 78 7.82 10.52 4.00
CA GLU A 78 9.01 10.73 4.82
C GLU A 78 8.64 10.95 6.29
N ASN A 79 7.68 11.83 6.57
CA ASN A 79 7.18 12.07 7.92
C ASN A 79 6.58 10.82 8.55
N TRP A 80 5.86 10.01 7.77
CA TRP A 80 5.34 8.72 8.22
C TRP A 80 6.48 7.73 8.54
N GLY A 81 7.49 7.66 7.67
CA GLY A 81 8.70 6.84 7.86
C GLY A 81 9.47 7.24 9.12
N LEU A 82 9.70 8.53 9.34
CA LEU A 82 10.42 9.07 10.50
C LEU A 82 9.69 8.80 11.82
N LYS A 83 8.35 8.83 11.82
CA LYS A 83 7.53 8.48 12.99
C LYS A 83 7.60 7.00 13.36
N GLN A 84 7.97 6.13 12.41
CA GLN A 84 8.12 4.69 12.59
C GLN A 84 6.93 4.02 13.31
N PRO A 85 5.67 4.28 12.90
CA PRO A 85 4.47 3.81 13.61
C PRO A 85 4.40 2.28 13.71
N TRP A 86 5.14 1.57 12.85
CA TRP A 86 5.22 0.12 12.85
C TRP A 86 5.96 -0.48 14.05
N ARG A 87 6.77 0.30 14.77
CA ARG A 87 7.55 -0.19 15.93
C ARG A 87 6.69 -0.43 17.17
N GLY A 88 5.52 0.18 17.28
CA GLY A 88 4.74 0.16 18.51
C GLY A 88 5.59 0.63 19.71
N THR A 89 5.57 -0.13 20.80
CA THR A 89 6.32 0.16 22.04
C THR A 89 7.71 -0.50 22.09
N ALA A 90 8.15 -1.19 21.03
CA ALA A 90 9.41 -1.93 21.03
C ALA A 90 10.63 -0.99 20.94
N THR A 91 11.35 -0.86 22.04
CA THR A 91 12.52 0.04 22.20
C THR A 91 13.84 -0.54 21.70
N TYR A 92 13.87 -1.82 21.31
CA TYR A 92 15.11 -2.58 21.04
C TYR A 92 15.51 -2.73 19.58
N LEU A 93 14.72 -2.22 18.63
CA LEU A 93 15.15 -2.19 17.23
C LEU A 93 16.16 -1.04 17.07
N SER A 94 17.41 -1.32 16.69
CA SER A 94 18.39 -0.28 16.39
C SER A 94 17.94 0.62 15.24
N CYS A 95 18.53 1.81 15.14
CA CYS A 95 18.19 2.86 14.19
C CYS A 95 17.97 2.36 12.74
N SER A 96 16.85 2.76 12.12
CA SER A 96 16.67 3.01 10.67
C SER A 96 16.91 1.87 9.66
N ASP A 97 16.09 0.82 9.68
CA ASP A 97 15.99 -0.18 8.58
C ASP A 97 14.81 0.08 7.62
N TRP A 98 14.39 1.34 7.47
CA TRP A 98 13.33 1.68 6.51
C TRP A 98 13.91 2.44 5.32
N ALA A 99 13.26 2.29 4.16
CA ALA A 99 13.68 2.92 2.93
C ALA A 99 12.47 3.60 2.24
N LEU A 100 12.72 4.76 1.63
CA LEU A 100 11.78 5.43 0.74
C LEU A 100 12.09 5.03 -0.70
N TYR A 101 11.11 4.43 -1.37
CA TYR A 101 11.17 4.15 -2.80
C TYR A 101 10.30 5.14 -3.56
N VAL A 102 10.81 5.61 -4.70
CA VAL A 102 10.07 6.41 -5.66
C VAL A 102 9.59 5.48 -6.76
N ILE A 103 8.28 5.45 -6.97
CA ILE A 103 7.60 4.64 -7.98
C ILE A 103 7.24 5.58 -9.12
N ASP A 104 7.81 5.29 -10.28
CA ASP A 104 7.49 5.97 -11.54
C ASP A 104 6.20 5.37 -12.10
N THR A 105 5.11 6.15 -12.10
CA THR A 105 3.79 5.65 -12.50
C THR A 105 3.65 5.50 -14.01
N ASP A 106 4.48 6.20 -14.78
CA ASP A 106 4.52 6.08 -16.25
C ASP A 106 5.03 4.71 -16.70
N ARG A 107 5.58 3.91 -15.77
CA ARG A 107 6.08 2.54 -16.00
C ARG A 107 5.13 1.45 -15.53
N LEU A 108 3.92 1.81 -15.13
CA LEU A 108 2.91 0.89 -14.57
C LEU A 108 1.72 0.75 -15.52
N ASP A 109 1.95 0.06 -16.65
CA ASP A 109 1.01 0.01 -17.78
C ASP A 109 -0.36 -0.62 -17.43
N ASP A 110 -0.39 -1.64 -16.55
CA ASP A 110 -1.60 -2.40 -16.21
C ASP A 110 -1.97 -2.35 -14.70
N ALA A 111 -1.53 -1.31 -13.99
CA ALA A 111 -1.84 -1.18 -12.56
C ALA A 111 -3.23 -0.56 -12.32
N CYS A 112 -4.07 -1.19 -11.49
CA CYS A 112 -5.24 -0.52 -10.93
C CYS A 112 -4.86 0.17 -9.61
N PHE A 113 -5.17 1.46 -9.55
CA PHE A 113 -4.95 2.28 -8.36
C PHE A 113 -6.28 2.58 -7.68
N PHE A 114 -6.26 2.59 -6.36
CA PHE A 114 -7.37 3.04 -5.54
C PHE A 114 -6.92 4.21 -4.69
N ARG A 115 -7.66 5.32 -4.73
CA ARG A 115 -7.39 6.44 -3.84
C ARG A 115 -8.09 6.17 -2.51
N LEU A 116 -7.31 6.19 -1.43
CA LEU A 116 -7.84 5.87 -0.10
C LEU A 116 -9.00 6.79 0.32
N LYS A 117 -8.95 8.08 -0.04
CA LYS A 117 -10.04 9.03 0.21
C LYS A 117 -11.35 8.54 -0.42
N ASP A 118 -11.30 8.19 -1.70
CA ASP A 118 -12.46 7.73 -2.47
C ASP A 118 -12.97 6.39 -1.89
N LEU A 119 -12.08 5.50 -1.47
CA LEU A 119 -12.45 4.27 -0.77
C LEU A 119 -13.16 4.54 0.56
N VAL A 120 -12.69 5.47 1.37
CA VAL A 120 -13.35 5.78 2.66
C VAL A 120 -14.72 6.42 2.42
N GLU A 121 -14.83 7.34 1.46
CA GLU A 121 -16.09 8.01 1.12
C GLU A 121 -17.13 7.04 0.55
N CYS A 122 -16.72 6.09 -0.30
CA CYS A 122 -17.62 5.14 -0.93
C CYS A 122 -17.88 3.87 -0.11
N LEU A 123 -16.93 3.44 0.73
CA LEU A 123 -17.04 2.16 1.44
C LEU A 123 -17.69 2.27 2.83
N GLY A 124 -17.66 3.45 3.47
CA GLY A 124 -18.37 3.75 4.72
C GLY A 124 -17.85 2.96 5.92
#